data_AF-A0A442GQ82-F1
#
_entry.id   AF-A0A442GQ82-F1
#
_cell.length_a   1.000
_cell.length_b   1.000
_cell.length_c   1.000
_cell.angle_alpha   90.00
_cell.angle_beta   90.00
_cell.angle_gamma   90.00
#
_symmetry.space_group_name_H-M   'P 1'
#
loop_
_entity.id
_entity.type
_entity.pdbx_description
1 polymer ?
#
loop_
_entity_poly.entity_id
_entity_poly.type
_entity_poly.pdbx_seq_one_letter_code
_entity_poly.pdbx_strand_id
1 'polypeptide(L)'
;MDAVTHSPEDSRRRELGAFLRSRRERLSPAEIGIATGARRRTPGLRREEVAMIAGVGTTWYTWLEQGRDVRPSVEVLTALCEALRLDAVEKRHLFILAGRQQPERRVAAPEKVDGTLLHMLQSLVLQPAYVVGRRWDVLAWNDAAAAVFGDYSLLEGDARNIVHLVFTSPHHRRLLIDWEELARVVLASFRAESAKYVGDPDFERLIALMMRSSPEFRDWWPRRDVARRLTGVKHVRHPTAGAMAFEHMSLSIDDGSDMRLIVYTPLPEQNSIAKLRKLLEAQPAERRSA
;
A
#
# COMPACT_ATOMS: atom_id res chain seq x y z
N MET A 1 18.94 26.77 36.64
CA MET A 1 19.22 25.52 35.91
C MET A 1 18.11 25.39 34.88
N ASP A 2 18.34 25.97 33.70
CA ASP A 2 17.32 26.03 32.66
C ASP A 2 17.30 24.70 31.91
N ALA A 3 16.21 23.95 32.08
CA ALA A 3 15.94 22.78 31.26
C ALA A 3 15.71 23.27 29.83
N VAL A 4 16.70 23.10 28.96
CA VAL A 4 16.56 23.35 27.52
C VAL A 4 15.50 22.39 26.98
N THR A 5 14.27 22.88 26.87
CA THR A 5 13.17 22.23 26.16
C THR A 5 13.51 22.24 24.68
N HIS A 6 14.10 21.14 24.22
CA HIS A 6 14.39 20.97 22.80
C HIS A 6 13.09 20.86 22.01
N SER A 7 13.01 21.56 20.88
CA SER A 7 11.88 21.43 19.96
C SER A 7 11.71 19.97 19.53
N PRO A 8 10.49 19.48 19.26
CA PRO A 8 10.26 18.17 18.64
C PRO A 8 11.13 17.94 17.39
N GLU A 9 11.38 19.00 16.61
CA GLU A 9 12.28 18.95 15.44
C GLU A 9 13.75 18.74 15.80
N ASP A 10 14.22 19.30 16.92
CA ASP A 10 15.59 19.08 17.41
C ASP A 10 15.77 17.65 17.91
N SER A 11 14.76 17.13 18.61
CA SER A 11 14.74 15.74 19.06
C SER A 11 14.82 14.78 17.87
N ARG A 12 14.01 15.03 16.85
CA ARG A 12 14.00 14.24 15.61
C ARG A 12 15.33 14.29 14.86
N ARG A 13 15.97 15.47 14.79
CA ARG A 13 17.30 15.64 14.17
C ARG A 13 18.40 14.87 14.91
N ARG A 14 18.38 14.88 16.24
CA ARG A 14 19.32 14.07 17.04
C ARG A 14 19.10 12.58 16.85
N GLU A 15 17.85 12.13 16.80
CA GLU A 15 17.50 10.75 16.55
C GLU A 15 17.99 10.29 15.16
N LEU A 16 17.80 11.12 14.12
CA LEU A 16 18.35 10.87 12.78
C LEU A 16 19.87 10.70 12.81
N GLY A 17 20.58 11.60 13.50
CA GLY A 17 22.03 11.53 13.62
C GLY A 17 22.51 10.29 14.38
N ALA A 18 21.81 9.90 15.44
CA ALA A 18 22.08 8.70 16.22
C ALA A 18 21.83 7.43 15.40
N PHE A 19 20.73 7.38 14.65
CA PHE A 19 20.42 6.28 13.75
C PHE A 19 21.50 6.10 12.67
N LEU A 20 21.88 7.17 11.97
CA LEU A 20 22.95 7.13 10.96
C LEU A 20 24.27 6.65 11.54
N ARG A 21 24.64 7.14 12.73
CA ARG A 21 25.85 6.70 13.44
C ARG A 21 25.81 5.20 13.74
N SER A 22 24.69 4.70 14.26
CA SER A 22 24.50 3.28 14.56
C SER A 22 24.67 2.41 13.33
N ARG A 23 24.07 2.79 12.19
CA ARG A 23 24.20 2.03 10.92
C ARG A 23 25.63 2.05 10.38
N ARG A 24 26.28 3.22 10.42
CA ARG A 24 27.68 3.38 10.01
C ARG A 24 28.63 2.48 10.80
N GLU A 25 28.46 2.41 12.11
CA GLU A 25 29.35 1.66 13.02
C GLU A 25 29.13 0.14 12.95
N ARG A 26 27.97 -0.31 12.44
CA ARG A 26 27.65 -1.73 12.24
C ARG A 26 28.17 -2.31 10.92
N LEU A 27 28.33 -1.48 9.88
CA LEU A 27 28.70 -1.97 8.54
C LEU A 27 30.22 -2.15 8.42
N SER A 28 30.67 -3.34 8.03
CA SER A 28 32.10 -3.62 7.85
C SER A 28 32.61 -2.99 6.54
N PRO A 29 33.80 -2.39 6.53
CA PRO A 29 34.41 -1.86 5.29
C PRO A 29 34.55 -2.92 4.20
N ALA A 30 34.85 -4.16 4.59
CA ALA A 30 34.99 -5.27 3.67
C ALA A 30 33.67 -5.63 2.96
N GLU A 31 32.53 -5.48 3.64
CA GLU A 31 31.20 -5.78 3.08
C GLU A 31 30.81 -4.83 1.93
N ILE A 32 31.47 -3.68 1.84
CA ILE A 32 31.25 -2.66 0.81
C ILE A 32 32.48 -2.42 -0.08
N GLY A 33 33.45 -3.32 -0.05
CA GLY A 33 34.60 -3.29 -0.96
C GLY A 33 35.68 -2.25 -0.63
N ILE A 34 35.70 -1.70 0.59
CA ILE A 34 36.76 -0.80 1.04
C ILE A 34 37.91 -1.62 1.64
N ALA A 35 39.11 -1.44 1.07
CA ALA A 35 40.33 -2.09 1.57
C ALA A 35 40.65 -1.65 3.01
N THR A 36 40.84 -2.61 3.92
CA THR A 36 41.17 -2.35 5.31
C THR A 36 42.68 -2.10 5.46
N GLY A 37 43.09 -0.84 5.66
CA GLY A 37 44.48 -0.50 6.01
C GLY A 37 44.89 -0.96 7.42
N ALA A 38 46.19 -1.12 7.64
CA ALA A 38 46.80 -1.80 8.81
C ALA A 38 46.59 -1.13 10.21
N ARG A 39 45.95 0.03 10.31
CA ARG A 39 45.63 0.69 11.60
C ARG A 39 44.27 1.38 11.55
N ARG A 40 43.20 0.62 11.82
CA ARG A 40 41.83 1.14 11.94
C ARG A 40 41.42 1.17 13.41
N ARG A 41 41.06 2.35 13.93
CA ARG A 41 40.63 2.57 15.33
C ARG A 41 39.12 2.61 15.53
N THR A 42 38.34 2.78 14.45
CA THR A 42 36.88 2.93 14.51
C THR A 42 36.22 1.61 14.10
N PRO A 43 35.30 1.05 14.90
CA PRO A 43 34.46 -0.05 14.47
C PRO A 43 33.53 0.43 13.35
N GLY A 44 33.46 -0.35 12.26
CA GLY A 44 32.66 -0.03 11.08
C GLY A 44 33.26 1.05 10.16
N LEU A 45 32.39 1.75 9.44
CA LEU A 45 32.77 2.77 8.46
C LEU A 45 33.15 4.11 9.12
N ARG A 46 34.04 4.84 8.46
CA ARG A 46 34.36 6.23 8.78
C ARG A 46 33.36 7.18 8.12
N ARG A 47 33.24 8.38 8.67
CA ARG A 47 32.38 9.44 8.09
C ARG A 47 32.78 9.78 6.66
N GLU A 48 34.08 9.85 6.39
CA GLU A 48 34.64 10.12 5.06
C GLU A 48 34.28 9.03 4.05
N GLU A 49 34.21 7.77 4.47
CA GLU A 49 33.85 6.65 3.59
C GLU A 49 32.36 6.68 3.23
N VAL A 50 31.47 6.89 4.21
CA VAL A 50 30.04 7.03 3.93
C VAL A 50 29.77 8.23 3.04
N ALA A 51 30.40 9.37 3.34
CA ALA A 51 30.26 10.59 2.56
C ALA A 51 30.70 10.40 1.11
N MET A 52 31.82 9.71 0.90
CA MET A 52 32.33 9.37 -0.43
C MET A 52 31.35 8.48 -1.21
N ILE A 53 30.85 7.40 -0.60
CA ILE A 53 29.92 6.47 -1.28
C ILE A 53 28.58 7.17 -1.59
N ALA A 54 28.08 7.98 -0.66
CA ALA A 54 26.83 8.72 -0.84
C ALA A 54 26.97 9.98 -1.72
N GLY A 55 28.18 10.33 -2.18
CA GLY A 55 28.42 11.51 -3.01
C GLY A 55 28.17 12.84 -2.29
N VAL A 56 28.39 12.91 -0.97
CA VAL A 56 28.20 14.11 -0.15
C VAL A 56 29.50 14.57 0.50
N GLY A 57 29.57 15.83 0.94
CA GLY A 57 30.73 16.33 1.68
C GLY A 57 30.86 15.72 3.08
N THR A 58 32.07 15.32 3.47
CA THR A 58 32.36 14.74 4.80
C THR A 58 31.93 15.64 5.96
N THR A 59 32.18 16.95 5.84
CA THR A 59 31.75 17.94 6.85
C THR A 59 30.24 18.00 6.96
N TRP A 60 29.53 17.94 5.83
CA TRP A 60 28.07 17.96 5.79
C TRP A 60 27.48 16.70 6.42
N TYR A 61 28.01 15.52 6.11
CA TYR A 61 27.60 14.26 6.75
C TYR A 61 27.88 14.26 8.26
N THR A 62 28.99 14.88 8.69
CA THR A 62 29.31 15.06 10.11
C THR A 62 28.26 15.93 10.81
N TRP A 63 27.81 17.02 10.20
CA TRP A 63 26.74 17.86 10.76
C TRP A 63 25.40 17.13 10.86
N LEU A 64 25.08 16.30 9.86
CA LEU A 64 23.90 15.45 9.88
C LEU A 64 23.94 14.46 11.07
N GLU A 65 25.07 13.76 11.27
CA GLU A 65 25.25 12.86 12.43
C GLU A 65 25.26 13.57 13.79
N GLN A 66 25.53 14.88 13.82
CA GLN A 66 25.49 15.70 15.03
C GLN A 66 24.09 16.26 15.32
N GLY A 67 23.12 16.03 14.44
CA GLY A 67 21.77 16.59 14.57
C GLY A 67 21.71 18.11 14.40
N ARG A 68 22.67 18.70 13.67
CA ARG A 68 22.62 20.12 13.31
C ARG A 68 21.48 20.39 12.33
N ASP A 69 21.14 21.67 12.15
CA ASP A 69 20.12 22.08 11.18
C ASP A 69 20.60 21.97 9.74
N VAL A 70 20.65 20.73 9.24
CA VAL A 70 20.86 20.41 7.83
C VAL A 70 19.63 19.66 7.32
N ARG A 71 19.07 20.13 6.20
CA ARG A 71 17.87 19.53 5.60
C ARG A 71 18.29 18.67 4.41
N PRO A 72 18.43 17.35 4.57
CA PRO A 72 18.77 16.47 3.46
C PRO A 72 17.64 16.46 2.41
N SER A 73 18.01 16.38 1.13
CA SER A 73 17.06 16.15 0.04
C SER A 73 16.70 14.66 -0.03
N VAL A 74 15.67 14.33 -0.80
CA VAL A 74 15.25 12.94 -1.01
C VAL A 74 16.35 12.13 -1.71
N GLU A 75 17.06 12.73 -2.65
CA GLU A 75 18.18 12.14 -3.37
C GLU A 75 19.33 11.80 -2.41
N VAL A 76 19.69 12.73 -1.52
CA VAL A 76 20.74 12.51 -0.52
C VAL A 76 20.36 11.42 0.47
N LEU A 77 19.11 11.40 0.95
CA LEU A 77 18.63 10.31 1.82
C LEU A 77 18.69 8.96 1.12
N THR A 78 18.33 8.91 -0.16
CA THR A 78 18.39 7.69 -0.98
C THR A 78 19.83 7.21 -1.14
N ALA A 79 20.77 8.10 -1.46
CA ALA A 79 22.19 7.78 -1.55
C ALA A 79 22.76 7.28 -0.21
N LEU A 80 22.34 7.86 0.91
CA LEU A 80 22.72 7.39 2.25
C LEU A 80 22.15 6.00 2.56
N CYS A 81 20.91 5.71 2.15
CA CYS A 81 20.32 4.38 2.28
C CYS A 81 21.15 3.32 1.55
N GLU A 82 21.63 3.64 0.35
CA GLU A 82 22.45 2.74 -0.46
C GLU A 82 23.85 2.58 0.11
N ALA A 83 24.50 3.69 0.50
CA ALA A 83 25.83 3.69 1.10
C ALA A 83 25.90 2.88 2.40
N LEU A 84 24.83 2.94 3.21
CA LEU A 84 24.72 2.21 4.47
C LEU A 84 24.04 0.84 4.32
N ARG A 85 23.70 0.43 3.10
CA ARG A 85 23.00 -0.84 2.80
C ARG A 85 21.76 -1.08 3.67
N LEU A 86 20.98 -0.03 3.90
CA LEU A 86 19.79 -0.11 4.73
C LEU A 86 18.77 -1.07 4.11
N ASP A 87 18.09 -1.85 4.95
CA ASP A 87 16.94 -2.66 4.52
C ASP A 87 15.67 -1.82 4.33
N ALA A 88 14.57 -2.42 3.87
CA ALA A 88 13.34 -1.68 3.60
C ALA A 88 12.76 -0.96 4.84
N VAL A 89 12.86 -1.57 6.02
CA VAL A 89 12.36 -1.01 7.29
C VAL A 89 13.23 0.15 7.74
N GLU A 90 14.54 -0.02 7.67
CA GLU A 90 15.54 0.99 8.01
C GLU A 90 15.46 2.21 7.10
N LYS A 91 15.27 2.01 5.78
CA LYS A 91 15.02 3.10 4.83
C LYS A 91 13.80 3.90 5.23
N ARG A 92 12.66 3.24 5.47
CA ARG A 92 11.43 3.92 5.87
C ARG A 92 11.63 4.71 7.16
N HIS A 93 12.31 4.12 8.15
CA HIS A 93 12.64 4.79 9.40
C HIS A 93 13.50 6.04 9.19
N LEU A 94 14.54 5.97 8.35
CA LEU A 94 15.39 7.12 7.98
C LEU A 94 14.55 8.28 7.42
N PHE A 95 13.64 7.99 6.47
CA PHE A 95 12.78 9.01 5.85
C PHE A 95 11.80 9.64 6.85
N ILE A 96 11.24 8.85 7.77
CA ILE A 96 10.39 9.35 8.87
C ILE A 96 11.17 10.30 9.78
N LEU A 97 12.40 9.92 10.18
CA LEU A 97 13.26 10.77 11.00
C LEU A 97 13.72 12.03 10.25
N ALA A 98 13.89 11.96 8.93
CA ALA A 98 14.20 13.13 8.11
C ALA A 98 12.98 14.03 7.83
N GLY A 99 11.76 13.61 8.21
CA GLY A 99 10.53 14.33 7.88
C GLY A 99 10.26 14.41 6.37
N ARG A 100 10.73 13.41 5.61
CA ARG A 100 10.58 13.33 4.14
C ARG A 100 9.77 12.10 3.75
N GLN A 101 9.07 12.18 2.62
CA GLN A 101 8.47 10.99 2.02
C GLN A 101 9.56 10.22 1.27
N GLN A 102 9.55 8.90 1.42
CA GLN A 102 10.41 8.00 0.66
C GLN A 102 9.97 8.01 -0.81
N PRO A 103 10.90 8.10 -1.78
CA PRO A 103 10.54 7.98 -3.18
C PRO A 103 10.05 6.54 -3.43
N GLU A 104 8.82 6.44 -3.92
CA GLU A 104 8.22 5.15 -4.27
C GLU A 104 9.08 4.49 -5.36
N ARG A 105 9.59 3.30 -5.07
CA ARG A 105 10.46 2.58 -6.02
C ARG A 105 9.59 2.12 -7.19
N ARG A 106 9.69 2.83 -8.32
CA ARG A 106 9.16 2.43 -9.63
C ARG A 106 9.91 1.20 -10.16
N VAL A 107 9.64 0.02 -9.60
CA VAL A 107 9.98 -1.24 -10.27
C VAL A 107 8.77 -2.15 -10.16
N ALA A 108 8.03 -2.25 -11.27
CA ALA A 108 6.86 -3.10 -11.44
C ALA A 108 7.27 -4.59 -11.46
N ALA A 109 7.63 -5.13 -10.31
CA ALA A 109 7.47 -6.56 -10.10
C ALA A 109 5.97 -6.85 -9.98
N PRO A 110 5.45 -7.98 -10.50
CA PRO A 110 4.07 -8.37 -10.27
C PRO A 110 3.79 -8.38 -8.77
N GLU A 111 2.74 -7.69 -8.35
CA GLU A 111 2.30 -7.70 -6.96
C GLU A 111 1.92 -9.13 -6.56
N LYS A 112 2.65 -9.69 -5.58
CA LYS A 112 2.41 -11.04 -5.07
C LYS A 112 1.91 -10.95 -3.64
N VAL A 113 0.80 -11.62 -3.37
CA VAL A 113 0.26 -11.76 -2.02
C VAL A 113 1.09 -12.81 -1.28
N ASP A 114 1.64 -12.45 -0.13
CA ASP A 114 2.40 -13.36 0.73
C ASP A 114 1.52 -14.51 1.25
N GLY A 115 2.13 -15.68 1.50
CA GLY A 115 1.45 -16.86 2.02
C GLY A 115 0.73 -16.63 3.35
N THR A 116 1.27 -15.79 4.22
CA THR A 116 0.66 -15.43 5.51
C THR A 116 -0.64 -14.66 5.31
N LEU A 117 -0.63 -13.69 4.41
CA LEU A 117 -1.82 -12.89 4.09
C LEU A 117 -2.87 -13.72 3.37
N LEU A 118 -2.48 -14.65 2.49
CA LEU A 118 -3.38 -15.62 1.88
C LEU A 118 -4.04 -16.52 2.93
N HIS A 119 -3.28 -17.06 3.88
CA HIS A 119 -3.83 -17.90 4.94
C HIS A 119 -4.84 -17.14 5.80
N MET A 120 -4.50 -15.91 6.21
CA MET A 120 -5.41 -15.02 6.92
C MET A 120 -6.68 -14.74 6.10
N LEU A 121 -6.54 -14.45 4.81
CA LEU A 121 -7.66 -14.20 3.92
C LEU A 121 -8.62 -15.39 3.86
N GLN A 122 -8.12 -16.62 3.75
CA GLN A 122 -8.95 -17.83 3.73
C GLN A 122 -9.61 -18.13 5.08
N SER A 123 -9.02 -17.69 6.20
CA SER A 123 -9.62 -17.86 7.54
C SER A 123 -10.91 -17.04 7.76
N LEU A 124 -11.16 -16.04 6.92
CA LEU A 124 -12.33 -15.15 6.97
C LEU A 124 -13.59 -15.80 6.36
N VAL A 125 -13.93 -17.02 6.78
CA VAL A 125 -14.94 -17.87 6.12
C VAL A 125 -16.33 -17.23 5.98
N LEU A 126 -16.78 -16.45 6.98
CA LEU A 126 -18.08 -15.76 6.96
C LEU A 126 -17.96 -14.25 6.70
N GLN A 127 -16.82 -13.81 6.17
CA GLN A 127 -16.61 -12.40 5.82
C GLN A 127 -16.03 -12.36 4.40
N PRO A 128 -16.84 -11.99 3.39
CA PRO A 128 -16.34 -11.77 2.04
C PRO A 128 -15.12 -10.84 2.11
N ALA A 129 -14.00 -11.29 1.57
CA ALA A 129 -12.76 -10.53 1.63
C ALA A 129 -11.91 -10.75 0.38
N TYR A 130 -11.17 -9.71 0.02
CA TYR A 130 -10.21 -9.76 -1.08
C TYR A 130 -9.07 -8.77 -0.86
N VAL A 131 -7.93 -9.08 -1.48
CA VAL A 131 -6.73 -8.22 -1.50
C VAL A 131 -6.68 -7.50 -2.83
N VAL A 132 -6.50 -6.19 -2.80
CA VAL A 132 -6.24 -5.37 -3.97
C VAL A 132 -4.82 -4.82 -3.97
N GLY A 133 -4.22 -4.76 -5.15
CA GLY A 133 -2.95 -4.08 -5.38
C GLY A 133 -3.09 -2.56 -5.47
N ARG A 134 -1.96 -1.90 -5.72
CA ARG A 134 -1.84 -0.44 -5.86
C ARG A 134 -2.83 0.14 -6.90
N ARG A 135 -3.04 -0.59 -8.00
CA ARG A 135 -3.94 -0.18 -9.11
C ARG A 135 -5.40 -0.61 -8.91
N TRP A 136 -5.73 -1.21 -7.77
CA TRP A 136 -7.04 -1.80 -7.47
C TRP A 136 -7.35 -3.09 -8.23
N ASP A 137 -6.33 -3.76 -8.74
CA ASP A 137 -6.45 -5.11 -9.28
C ASP A 137 -6.67 -6.10 -8.14
N VAL A 138 -7.66 -6.99 -8.26
CA VAL A 138 -7.89 -8.03 -7.25
C VAL A 138 -6.82 -9.11 -7.39
N LEU A 139 -5.96 -9.23 -6.38
CA LEU A 139 -4.82 -10.14 -6.36
C LEU A 139 -5.14 -11.49 -5.70
N ALA A 140 -6.03 -11.49 -4.70
CA ALA A 140 -6.51 -12.68 -4.01
C ALA A 140 -7.90 -12.45 -3.41
N TRP A 141 -8.67 -13.52 -3.21
CA TRP A 141 -10.02 -13.46 -2.62
C TRP A 141 -10.34 -14.77 -1.89
N ASN A 142 -11.31 -14.73 -0.99
CA ASN A 142 -11.84 -15.93 -0.34
C ASN A 142 -13.16 -16.40 -0.98
N ASP A 143 -13.60 -17.60 -0.60
CA ASP A 143 -14.84 -18.20 -1.11
C ASP A 143 -16.08 -17.34 -0.84
N ALA A 144 -16.12 -16.64 0.29
CA ALA A 144 -17.22 -15.73 0.64
C ALA A 144 -17.28 -14.53 -0.31
N ALA A 145 -16.14 -13.99 -0.75
CA ALA A 145 -16.10 -12.96 -1.78
C ALA A 145 -16.59 -13.49 -3.12
N ALA A 146 -16.15 -14.69 -3.52
CA ALA A 146 -16.63 -15.32 -4.75
C ALA A 146 -18.14 -15.59 -4.70
N ALA A 147 -18.66 -16.01 -3.53
CA ALA A 147 -20.08 -16.27 -3.31
C ALA A 147 -20.96 -15.02 -3.43
N VAL A 148 -20.46 -13.85 -3.00
CA VAL A 148 -21.26 -12.62 -2.93
C VAL A 148 -21.06 -11.73 -4.15
N PHE A 149 -19.83 -11.58 -4.63
CA PHE A 149 -19.45 -10.63 -5.69
C PHE A 149 -19.21 -11.28 -7.05
N GLY A 150 -19.17 -12.61 -7.10
CA GLY A 150 -18.84 -13.39 -8.29
C GLY A 150 -17.40 -13.88 -8.31
N ASP A 151 -17.14 -14.87 -9.17
CA ASP A 151 -15.87 -15.56 -9.21
C ASP A 151 -14.79 -14.77 -9.97
N TYR A 152 -13.83 -14.21 -9.23
CA TYR A 152 -12.74 -13.44 -9.83
C TYR A 152 -11.76 -14.30 -10.65
N SER A 153 -11.76 -15.64 -10.50
CA SER A 153 -10.91 -16.52 -11.31
C SER A 153 -11.29 -16.48 -12.80
N LEU A 154 -12.55 -16.16 -13.10
CA LEU A 154 -13.08 -16.07 -14.47
C LEU A 154 -12.74 -14.75 -15.17
N LEU A 155 -12.09 -13.82 -14.47
CA LEU A 155 -11.75 -12.50 -14.97
C LEU A 155 -10.26 -12.40 -15.26
N GLU A 156 -9.86 -11.78 -16.36
CA GLU A 156 -8.46 -11.59 -16.73
C GLU A 156 -8.12 -10.11 -16.95
N GLY A 157 -6.85 -9.75 -16.75
CA GLY A 157 -6.35 -8.39 -16.96
C GLY A 157 -7.17 -7.33 -16.22
N ASP A 158 -7.49 -6.22 -16.89
CA ASP A 158 -8.24 -5.12 -16.30
C ASP A 158 -9.70 -5.50 -15.95
N ALA A 159 -10.24 -6.61 -16.48
CA ALA A 159 -11.58 -7.06 -16.08
C ALA A 159 -11.63 -7.48 -14.60
N ARG A 160 -10.48 -7.81 -14.00
CA ARG A 160 -10.33 -8.13 -12.57
C ARG A 160 -9.98 -6.89 -11.71
N ASN A 161 -10.07 -5.70 -12.27
CA ASN A 161 -9.88 -4.45 -11.54
C ASN A 161 -11.20 -3.97 -10.91
N ILE A 162 -11.18 -3.55 -9.64
CA ILE A 162 -12.39 -3.11 -8.94
C ILE A 162 -13.05 -1.91 -9.61
N VAL A 163 -12.27 -0.93 -10.07
CA VAL A 163 -12.82 0.26 -10.76
C VAL A 163 -13.44 -0.17 -12.09
N HIS A 164 -12.77 -1.03 -12.84
CA HIS A 164 -13.32 -1.58 -14.08
C HIS A 164 -14.63 -2.34 -13.83
N LEU A 165 -14.68 -3.21 -12.83
CA LEU A 165 -15.86 -3.98 -12.47
C LEU A 165 -17.05 -3.08 -12.11
N VAL A 166 -16.84 -2.09 -11.24
CA VAL A 166 -17.91 -1.18 -10.82
C VAL A 166 -18.50 -0.45 -12.02
N PHE A 167 -17.68 0.05 -12.94
CA PHE A 167 -18.15 0.92 -14.01
C PHE A 167 -18.64 0.19 -15.27
N THR A 168 -18.08 -1.00 -15.57
CA THR A 168 -18.31 -1.69 -16.86
C THR A 168 -19.06 -3.02 -16.73
N SER A 169 -19.07 -3.68 -15.56
CA SER A 169 -19.69 -5.00 -15.41
C SER A 169 -21.20 -4.88 -15.21
N PRO A 170 -22.05 -5.41 -16.11
CA PRO A 170 -23.49 -5.41 -15.93
C PRO A 170 -23.93 -6.22 -14.70
N HIS A 171 -23.15 -7.24 -14.33
CA HIS A 171 -23.37 -8.01 -13.11
C HIS A 171 -23.22 -7.12 -11.88
N HIS A 172 -22.11 -6.39 -11.77
CA HIS A 172 -21.88 -5.50 -10.62
C HIS A 172 -22.88 -4.35 -10.57
N ARG A 173 -23.27 -3.77 -11.72
CA ARG A 173 -24.32 -2.75 -11.76
C ARG A 173 -25.67 -3.24 -11.20
N ARG A 174 -26.04 -4.50 -11.42
CA ARG A 174 -27.27 -5.09 -10.85
C ARG A 174 -27.11 -5.52 -9.40
N LEU A 175 -25.90 -5.94 -9.02
CA LEU A 175 -25.59 -6.40 -7.68
C LEU A 175 -25.54 -5.24 -6.68
N LEU A 176 -24.97 -4.09 -7.05
CA LEU A 176 -24.76 -2.96 -6.16
C LEU A 176 -26.03 -2.11 -6.05
N ILE A 177 -26.58 -2.00 -4.83
CA ILE A 177 -27.68 -1.07 -4.55
C ILE A 177 -27.09 0.35 -4.50
N ASP A 178 -27.84 1.34 -5.01
CA ASP A 178 -27.40 2.74 -5.10
C ASP A 178 -26.05 2.90 -5.81
N TRP A 179 -25.88 2.15 -6.90
CA TRP A 179 -24.64 2.04 -7.66
C TRP A 179 -23.96 3.39 -7.95
N GLU A 180 -24.71 4.44 -8.31
CA GLU A 180 -24.13 5.74 -8.62
C GLU A 180 -23.38 6.37 -7.44
N GLU A 181 -23.95 6.29 -6.23
CA GLU A 181 -23.32 6.85 -5.03
C GLU A 181 -22.03 6.10 -4.74
N LEU A 182 -22.10 4.76 -4.71
CA LEU A 182 -20.93 3.91 -4.49
C LEU A 182 -19.85 4.13 -5.56
N ALA A 183 -20.23 4.23 -6.83
CA ALA A 183 -19.31 4.43 -7.95
C ALA A 183 -18.58 5.77 -7.84
N ARG A 184 -19.26 6.84 -7.37
CA ARG A 184 -18.60 8.14 -7.11
C ARG A 184 -17.59 8.05 -5.97
N VAL A 185 -17.92 7.35 -4.88
CA VAL A 185 -16.96 7.18 -3.77
C VAL A 185 -15.75 6.36 -4.21
N VAL A 186 -15.98 5.25 -4.93
CA VAL A 186 -14.90 4.42 -5.52
C VAL A 186 -14.01 5.26 -6.43
N LEU A 187 -14.60 6.09 -7.29
CA LEU A 187 -13.86 6.96 -8.21
C LEU A 187 -13.02 8.00 -7.46
N ALA A 188 -13.59 8.64 -6.44
CA ALA A 188 -12.91 9.66 -5.65
C ALA A 188 -11.75 9.07 -4.82
N SER A 189 -11.91 7.85 -4.29
CA SER A 189 -10.83 7.12 -3.61
C SER A 189 -9.75 6.64 -4.58
N PHE A 190 -10.13 6.09 -5.74
CA PHE A 190 -9.18 5.71 -6.78
C PHE A 190 -8.34 6.92 -7.24
N ARG A 191 -8.97 8.09 -7.43
CA ARG A 191 -8.26 9.33 -7.77
C ARG A 191 -7.23 9.71 -6.72
N ALA A 192 -7.64 9.76 -5.45
CA ALA A 192 -6.76 10.13 -4.35
C ALA A 192 -5.53 9.22 -4.26
N GLU A 193 -5.70 7.92 -4.49
CA GLU A 193 -4.60 6.95 -4.42
C GLU A 193 -3.73 6.95 -5.68
N SER A 194 -4.33 7.13 -6.86
CA SER A 194 -3.60 7.23 -8.13
C SER A 194 -2.63 8.43 -8.19
N ALA A 195 -2.83 9.45 -7.35
CA ALA A 195 -2.00 10.65 -7.31
C ALA A 195 -0.51 10.38 -6.98
N LYS A 196 -0.22 9.28 -6.29
CA LYS A 196 1.15 8.81 -6.03
C LYS A 196 1.85 8.28 -7.28
N TYR A 197 1.07 7.74 -8.22
CA TYR A 197 1.54 7.07 -9.43
C TYR A 197 1.39 7.92 -10.68
N VAL A 198 1.45 9.25 -10.56
CA VAL A 198 1.42 10.16 -11.72
C VAL A 198 2.61 9.85 -12.64
N GLY A 199 2.34 9.68 -13.93
CA GLY A 199 3.32 9.27 -14.94
C GLY A 199 3.63 7.76 -14.95
N ASP A 200 2.90 6.93 -14.19
CA ASP A 200 2.96 5.47 -14.32
C ASP A 200 2.14 5.02 -15.55
N PRO A 201 2.76 4.36 -16.56
CA PRO A 201 2.08 3.96 -17.79
C PRO A 201 0.89 3.02 -17.57
N ASP A 202 0.91 2.17 -16.54
CA ASP A 202 -0.18 1.21 -16.28
C ASP A 202 -1.43 1.90 -15.74
N PHE A 203 -1.25 2.94 -14.91
CA PHE A 203 -2.34 3.78 -14.44
C PHE A 203 -2.92 4.64 -15.57
N GLU A 204 -2.06 5.27 -16.37
CA GLU A 204 -2.50 6.07 -17.52
C GLU A 204 -3.28 5.22 -18.53
N ARG A 205 -2.80 4.00 -18.82
CA ARG A 205 -3.48 3.03 -19.68
C ARG A 205 -4.86 2.64 -19.14
N LEU A 206 -4.97 2.37 -17.83
CA LEU A 206 -6.24 2.03 -17.19
C LEU A 206 -7.23 3.20 -17.24
N ILE A 207 -6.78 4.41 -16.88
CA ILE A 207 -7.64 5.61 -16.95
C ILE A 207 -8.13 5.84 -18.38
N ALA A 208 -7.25 5.72 -19.37
CA ALA A 208 -7.64 5.86 -20.78
C ALA A 208 -8.66 4.79 -21.21
N LEU A 209 -8.49 3.54 -20.77
CA LEU A 209 -9.48 2.47 -20.97
C LEU A 209 -10.83 2.87 -20.35
N MET A 210 -10.83 3.28 -19.08
CA MET A 210 -12.06 3.65 -18.37
C MET A 210 -12.81 4.83 -19.00
N MET A 211 -12.08 5.85 -19.46
CA MET A 211 -12.66 6.99 -20.19
C MET A 211 -13.39 6.57 -21.47
N ARG A 212 -12.93 5.51 -22.14
CA ARG A 212 -13.60 4.94 -23.32
C ARG A 212 -14.77 4.04 -22.93
N SER A 213 -14.60 3.21 -21.91
CA SER A 213 -15.52 2.12 -21.58
C SER A 213 -16.75 2.52 -20.74
N SER A 214 -16.73 3.66 -20.03
CA SER A 214 -17.88 4.12 -19.24
C SER A 214 -18.19 5.60 -19.46
N PRO A 215 -19.41 5.95 -19.89
CA PRO A 215 -19.87 7.33 -19.95
C PRO A 215 -19.81 8.04 -18.59
N GLU A 216 -20.22 7.36 -17.52
CA GLU A 216 -20.23 7.93 -16.17
C GLU A 216 -18.81 8.22 -15.68
N PHE A 217 -17.86 7.30 -15.93
CA PHE A 217 -16.45 7.55 -15.64
C PHE A 217 -15.94 8.76 -16.42
N ARG A 218 -16.28 8.87 -17.72
CA ARG A 218 -15.89 10.00 -18.57
C ARG A 218 -16.42 11.34 -18.06
N ASP A 219 -17.62 11.36 -17.52
CA ASP A 219 -18.28 12.58 -17.04
C ASP A 219 -17.85 12.97 -15.63
N TRP A 220 -17.52 12.00 -14.77
CA TRP A 220 -17.17 12.23 -13.37
C TRP A 220 -15.64 12.33 -13.14
N TRP A 221 -14.82 11.72 -14.00
CA TRP A 221 -13.36 11.78 -13.88
C TRP A 221 -12.77 13.21 -13.97
N PRO A 222 -13.32 14.13 -14.79
CA PRO A 222 -12.82 15.50 -14.85
C PRO A 222 -13.14 16.36 -13.61
N ARG A 223 -14.09 15.95 -12.77
CA ARG A 223 -14.58 16.75 -11.63
C ARG A 223 -13.62 16.82 -10.43
N ARG A 224 -12.60 15.96 -10.40
CA ARG A 224 -11.48 15.98 -9.43
C ARG A 224 -11.87 15.83 -7.95
N ASP A 225 -13.07 15.36 -7.64
CA ASP A 225 -13.48 14.93 -6.29
C ASP A 225 -12.48 13.93 -5.65
N VAL A 226 -12.14 14.12 -4.38
CA VAL A 226 -11.23 13.21 -3.65
C VAL A 226 -11.87 12.75 -2.35
N ALA A 227 -11.77 11.44 -2.07
CA ALA A 227 -12.33 10.84 -0.87
C ALA A 227 -11.28 9.96 -0.18
N ARG A 228 -11.19 10.10 1.15
CA ARG A 228 -10.08 9.56 1.94
C ARG A 228 -10.21 8.08 2.31
N ARG A 229 -11.40 7.47 2.22
CA ARG A 229 -11.57 6.02 2.48
C ARG A 229 -12.95 5.47 2.11
N LEU A 230 -12.98 4.23 1.66
CA LEU A 230 -14.18 3.37 1.57
C LEU A 230 -14.39 2.69 2.93
N THR A 231 -15.25 3.27 3.76
CA THR A 231 -15.75 2.65 4.99
C THR A 231 -17.24 2.90 5.08
N GLY A 232 -18.00 1.94 5.56
CA GLY A 232 -19.43 2.09 5.79
C GLY A 232 -20.23 0.84 5.42
N VAL A 233 -21.52 1.01 5.18
CA VAL A 233 -22.42 -0.10 4.84
C VAL A 233 -22.54 -0.22 3.32
N LYS A 234 -22.26 -1.41 2.79
CA LYS A 234 -22.48 -1.79 1.40
C LYS A 234 -23.75 -2.64 1.32
N HIS A 235 -24.70 -2.14 0.55
CA HIS A 235 -25.93 -2.88 0.22
C HIS A 235 -25.78 -3.56 -1.13
N VAL A 236 -26.13 -4.85 -1.18
CA VAL A 236 -26.14 -5.63 -2.42
C VAL A 236 -27.47 -6.34 -2.62
N ARG A 237 -27.83 -6.58 -3.88
CA ARG A 237 -28.96 -7.40 -4.31
C ARG A 237 -28.42 -8.65 -4.98
N HIS A 238 -28.11 -9.67 -4.18
CA HIS A 238 -27.57 -10.93 -4.68
C HIS A 238 -28.61 -11.65 -5.56
N PRO A 239 -28.22 -12.20 -6.73
CA PRO A 239 -29.18 -12.80 -7.68
C PRO A 239 -30.07 -13.89 -7.08
N THR A 240 -29.54 -14.70 -6.17
CA THR A 240 -30.29 -15.82 -5.54
C THR A 240 -30.65 -15.58 -4.08
N ALA A 241 -29.93 -14.72 -3.37
CA ALA A 241 -30.14 -14.48 -1.93
C ALA A 241 -30.90 -13.17 -1.64
N GLY A 242 -31.15 -12.36 -2.67
CA GLY A 242 -31.84 -11.08 -2.56
C GLY A 242 -30.98 -10.02 -1.86
N ALA A 243 -31.64 -9.08 -1.20
CA ALA A 243 -30.96 -7.98 -0.49
C ALA A 243 -30.06 -8.51 0.64
N MET A 244 -28.86 -7.97 0.75
CA MET A 244 -27.89 -8.23 1.81
C MET A 244 -27.14 -6.93 2.16
N ALA A 245 -26.70 -6.81 3.41
CA ALA A 245 -26.00 -5.65 3.95
C ALA A 245 -24.69 -6.09 4.60
N PHE A 246 -23.63 -5.33 4.34
CA PHE A 246 -22.30 -5.60 4.86
C PHE A 246 -21.66 -4.31 5.34
N GLU A 247 -21.11 -4.30 6.55
CA GLU A 247 -20.14 -3.28 6.92
C GLU A 247 -18.80 -3.60 6.26
N HIS A 248 -18.10 -2.61 5.73
CA HIS A 248 -16.81 -2.84 5.09
C HIS A 248 -15.71 -1.94 5.61
N MET A 249 -14.51 -2.51 5.65
CA MET A 249 -13.29 -1.84 6.06
C MET A 249 -12.16 -2.14 5.07
N SER A 250 -11.40 -1.10 4.74
CA SER A 250 -10.18 -1.19 3.95
C SER A 250 -8.97 -1.07 4.87
N LEU A 251 -8.14 -2.12 4.91
CA LEU A 251 -6.95 -2.25 5.76
C LEU A 251 -5.70 -2.24 4.88
N SER A 252 -4.78 -1.29 5.12
CA SER A 252 -3.49 -1.25 4.41
C SER A 252 -2.52 -2.30 4.97
N ILE A 253 -1.79 -2.97 4.09
CA ILE A 253 -0.74 -3.91 4.47
C ILE A 253 0.57 -3.14 4.68
N ASP A 254 1.19 -3.33 5.84
CA ASP A 254 2.37 -2.56 6.25
C ASP A 254 3.69 -3.25 5.84
N ASP A 255 3.79 -3.68 4.58
CA ASP A 255 4.96 -4.36 4.00
C ASP A 255 5.62 -3.54 2.87
N GLY A 256 5.09 -2.35 2.58
CA GLY A 256 5.56 -1.47 1.50
C GLY A 256 5.00 -1.80 0.11
N SER A 257 4.05 -2.73 -0.02
CA SER A 257 3.43 -3.14 -1.29
C SER A 257 2.28 -2.25 -1.75
N ASP A 258 1.85 -1.26 -0.95
CA ASP A 258 0.60 -0.48 -1.12
C ASP A 258 -0.67 -1.36 -1.26
N MET A 259 -0.58 -2.66 -0.97
CA MET A 259 -1.73 -3.56 -0.97
C MET A 259 -2.72 -3.24 0.14
N ARG A 260 -3.97 -3.57 -0.11
CA ARG A 260 -5.06 -3.44 0.88
C ARG A 260 -5.89 -4.70 0.94
N LEU A 261 -6.24 -5.10 2.15
CA LEU A 261 -7.26 -6.09 2.43
C LEU A 261 -8.59 -5.38 2.63
N ILE A 262 -9.59 -5.75 1.83
CA ILE A 262 -10.97 -5.29 1.99
C ILE A 262 -11.77 -6.42 2.63
N VAL A 263 -12.40 -6.14 3.76
CA VAL A 263 -13.22 -7.12 4.50
C VAL A 263 -14.66 -6.60 4.58
N TYR A 264 -15.60 -7.49 4.31
CA TYR A 264 -17.04 -7.25 4.43
C TYR A 264 -17.60 -8.10 5.57
N THR A 265 -18.08 -7.45 6.63
CA THR A 265 -18.76 -8.10 7.76
C THR A 265 -20.26 -8.14 7.48
N PRO A 266 -20.90 -9.32 7.34
CA PRO A 266 -22.33 -9.40 7.12
C PRO A 266 -23.10 -8.88 8.33
N LEU A 267 -24.06 -7.99 8.10
CA LEU A 267 -24.87 -7.42 9.16
C LEU A 267 -26.11 -8.29 9.47
N PRO A 268 -26.69 -8.20 10.67
CA PRO A 268 -27.96 -8.84 10.99
C PRO A 268 -29.11 -8.36 10.10
N GLU A 269 -29.05 -7.12 9.59
CA GLU A 269 -30.04 -6.61 8.66
C GLU A 269 -30.15 -7.51 7.41
N GLN A 270 -31.36 -7.60 6.86
CA GLN A 270 -31.67 -8.43 5.71
C GLN A 270 -31.35 -9.92 5.88
N ASN A 271 -31.14 -10.40 7.12
CA ASN A 271 -30.67 -11.76 7.43
C ASN A 271 -29.37 -12.12 6.70
N SER A 272 -28.46 -11.16 6.52
CA SER A 272 -27.28 -11.32 5.66
C SER A 272 -26.35 -12.43 6.14
N ILE A 273 -26.19 -12.60 7.45
CA ILE A 273 -25.40 -13.70 8.04
C ILE A 273 -25.95 -15.08 7.63
N ALA A 274 -27.25 -15.29 7.79
CA ALA A 274 -27.89 -16.57 7.45
C ALA A 274 -27.88 -16.83 5.94
N LYS A 275 -28.09 -15.80 5.13
CA LYS A 275 -28.01 -15.87 3.67
C LYS A 275 -26.61 -16.21 3.19
N LEU A 276 -25.57 -15.59 3.76
CA LEU A 276 -24.18 -15.88 3.42
C LEU A 276 -23.83 -17.34 3.73
N ARG A 277 -24.24 -17.86 4.91
CA ARG A 277 -24.05 -19.29 5.23
C ARG A 277 -24.67 -20.20 4.19
N LYS A 278 -25.92 -19.94 3.79
CA LYS A 278 -26.60 -20.72 2.73
C LYS A 278 -25.88 -20.65 1.39
N LEU A 279 -25.33 -19.49 1.02
CA LEU A 279 -24.55 -19.33 -0.21
C LEU A 279 -23.28 -20.18 -0.19
N LEU A 280 -22.56 -20.20 0.93
CA LEU A 280 -21.35 -21.01 1.11
C LEU A 280 -21.65 -22.51 1.19
N GLU A 281 -22.78 -22.88 1.80
CA GLU A 281 -23.28 -24.26 1.84
C GLU A 281 -23.59 -24.80 0.45
N ALA A 282 -24.14 -23.95 -0.43
CA ALA A 282 -24.51 -24.28 -1.80
C ALA A 282 -23.33 -24.33 -2.79
N GLN A 283 -22.13 -23.87 -2.42
CA GLN A 283 -20.95 -24.01 -3.27
C GLN A 283 -20.43 -25.45 -3.28
N PRO A 284 -20.04 -25.99 -4.46
CA PRO A 284 -19.50 -27.34 -4.56
C PRO A 284 -18.23 -27.50 -3.70
N ALA A 285 -18.12 -28.66 -3.05
CA ALA A 285 -17.11 -28.95 -2.01
C ALA A 285 -15.65 -28.81 -2.46
N GLU A 286 -15.36 -28.84 -3.77
CA GLU A 286 -14.01 -28.71 -4.34
C GLU A 286 -13.36 -27.33 -4.06
N ARG A 287 -14.13 -26.29 -3.70
CA ARG A 287 -13.60 -24.96 -3.40
C ARG A 287 -13.21 -24.74 -1.93
N ARG A 288 -13.74 -25.55 -1.00
CA ARG A 288 -13.54 -25.36 0.45
C ARG A 288 -12.14 -25.73 0.96
N SER A 289 -11.20 -26.12 0.10
CA SER A 289 -9.93 -26.77 0.52
C SER A 289 -8.69 -26.33 -0.26
N ALA A 290 -8.71 -25.16 -0.92
CA ALA A 290 -7.53 -24.61 -1.62
C ALA A 290 -6.99 -23.36 -0.93
#